data_AF-A0AAU4MZM0-F1
#
_entry.id   AF-A0AAU4MZM0-F1
#
_cell.length_a   1.000
_cell.length_b   1.000
_cell.length_c   1.000
_cell.angle_alpha   90.00
_cell.angle_beta   90.00
_cell.angle_gamma   90.00
#
_symmetry.space_group_name_H-M   'P 1'
#
loop_
_entity.id
_entity.type
_entity.pdbx_description
1 polymer ?
#
loop_
_entity_poly.entity_id
_entity_poly.type
_entity_poly.pdbx_seq_one_letter_code
_entity_poly.pdbx_strand_id
1 'polypeptide(L)'
;MSAASVSPHGFAAVRGRGYRMEETDAYVTALSQDRDDAWERAARLTVLAKDMEAEAGRLREVVTTLVPQTYETFSRRAQYLLALTEEEAEEVRASARNEAQAEADAAQAEAERLRDKAREEADGLRADAEERARQILLAAQAAADEARAEARGEMKEQRGEVMGAWREMRRRAEGMLAELEGEQAGRWETVERELAEREGAFEAEHAERTAVAEAALVEAERTFAQAEEYARHGQEGAEAQAADLLAQARMQEERTARETERMLREHEEAREEMNATMAHIRNSLATLTGRAAAEG
;
A
#
# COMPACT_ATOMS: atom_id res chain seq x y z
N MET A 1 43.63 -26.52 -34.81
CA MET A 1 44.84 -25.78 -35.23
C MET A 1 44.42 -24.33 -35.48
N SER A 2 44.30 -23.51 -34.43
CA SER A 2 43.91 -22.10 -34.59
C SER A 2 45.14 -21.28 -34.89
N ALA A 3 45.19 -20.69 -36.08
CA ALA A 3 46.18 -19.69 -36.45
C ALA A 3 46.04 -18.50 -35.50
N ALA A 4 47.05 -18.29 -34.65
CA ALA A 4 47.19 -17.04 -33.91
C ALA A 4 47.32 -15.91 -34.95
N SER A 5 46.48 -14.89 -34.86
CA SER A 5 46.60 -13.70 -35.70
C SER A 5 47.91 -13.00 -35.35
N VAL A 6 48.91 -13.14 -36.22
CA VAL A 6 50.19 -12.44 -36.09
C VAL A 6 49.95 -10.98 -36.43
N SER A 7 50.36 -10.09 -35.54
CA SER A 7 50.35 -8.64 -35.76
C SER A 7 51.21 -8.29 -36.99
N PRO A 8 50.91 -7.22 -37.77
CA PRO A 8 51.78 -6.73 -38.85
C PRO A 8 53.24 -6.48 -38.41
N HIS A 9 53.48 -6.38 -37.11
CA HIS A 9 54.80 -6.16 -36.48
C HIS A 9 55.45 -7.44 -35.92
N GLY A 10 54.95 -8.63 -36.28
CA GLY A 10 55.59 -9.90 -35.92
C GLY A 10 55.33 -10.41 -34.49
N PHE A 11 54.56 -9.69 -33.67
CA PHE A 11 54.21 -10.15 -32.32
C PHE A 11 53.17 -11.27 -32.35
N ALA A 12 53.41 -12.32 -31.56
CA ALA A 12 52.46 -13.40 -31.38
C ALA A 12 51.45 -13.02 -30.28
N ALA A 13 50.17 -12.88 -30.66
CA ALA A 13 49.10 -12.63 -29.70
C ALA A 13 48.91 -13.83 -28.77
N VAL A 14 49.04 -13.63 -27.46
CA VAL A 14 48.73 -14.68 -26.46
C VAL A 14 47.21 -14.80 -26.33
N ARG A 15 46.74 -16.00 -25.98
CA ARG A 15 45.34 -16.28 -25.68
C ARG A 15 44.92 -15.47 -24.44
N GLY A 16 44.39 -14.28 -24.68
CA GLY A 16 44.09 -13.27 -23.66
C GLY A 16 44.76 -11.96 -24.04
N ARG A 17 43.94 -11.01 -24.52
CA ARG A 17 44.16 -9.60 -24.93
C ARG A 17 45.48 -8.90 -24.51
N GLY A 18 46.63 -9.46 -24.88
CA GLY A 18 47.93 -8.94 -24.52
C GLY A 18 49.02 -9.45 -25.46
N TYR A 19 49.95 -8.56 -25.79
CA TYR A 19 51.20 -8.92 -26.43
C TYR A 19 52.05 -9.74 -25.45
N ARG A 20 52.92 -10.62 -25.97
CA ARG A 20 53.94 -11.25 -25.13
C ARG A 20 54.90 -10.16 -24.64
N MET A 21 54.81 -9.82 -23.36
CA MET A 21 55.66 -8.81 -22.73
C MET A 21 57.14 -9.06 -23.02
N GLU A 22 57.58 -10.31 -22.96
CA GLU A 22 58.96 -10.72 -23.30
C GLU A 22 59.34 -10.40 -24.76
N GLU A 23 58.42 -10.61 -25.73
CA GLU A 23 58.67 -10.29 -27.14
C GLU A 23 58.70 -8.78 -27.37
N THR A 24 57.83 -8.03 -26.68
CA THR A 24 57.81 -6.56 -26.73
C THR A 24 59.05 -5.95 -26.10
N ASP A 25 59.45 -6.43 -24.92
CA ASP A 25 60.65 -5.96 -24.21
C ASP A 25 61.92 -6.28 -25.03
N ALA A 26 61.99 -7.46 -25.65
CA ALA A 26 63.09 -7.81 -26.54
C ALA A 26 63.16 -6.87 -27.75
N TYR A 27 62.02 -6.55 -28.37
CA TYR A 27 61.95 -5.64 -29.50
C TYR A 27 62.34 -4.19 -29.12
N VAL A 28 61.83 -3.67 -28.01
CA VAL A 28 62.18 -2.34 -27.50
C VAL A 28 63.66 -2.26 -27.12
N THR A 29 64.21 -3.33 -26.57
CA THR A 29 65.63 -3.44 -26.24
C THR A 29 66.48 -3.37 -27.50
N ALA A 30 66.15 -4.15 -28.53
CA ALA A 30 66.85 -4.12 -29.82
C ALA A 30 66.79 -2.72 -30.46
N LEU A 31 65.61 -2.09 -30.49
CA LEU A 31 65.45 -0.74 -31.02
C LEU A 31 66.27 0.31 -30.24
N SER A 32 66.36 0.14 -28.91
CA SER A 32 67.16 1.02 -28.06
C SER A 32 68.66 0.84 -28.32
N GLN A 33 69.11 -0.39 -28.54
CA GLN A 33 70.50 -0.69 -28.93
C GLN A 33 70.83 -0.08 -30.29
N ASP A 34 69.98 -0.27 -31.31
CA ASP A 34 70.17 0.30 -32.64
C ASP A 34 70.25 1.84 -32.58
N ARG A 35 69.41 2.48 -31.75
CA ARG A 35 69.47 3.93 -31.50
C ARG A 35 70.80 4.31 -30.88
N ASP A 36 71.21 3.63 -29.82
CA ASP A 36 72.43 3.98 -29.09
C ASP A 36 73.68 3.79 -29.97
N ASP A 37 73.72 2.73 -30.78
CA ASP A 37 74.77 2.48 -31.78
C ASP A 37 74.81 3.58 -32.86
N ALA A 38 73.64 4.03 -33.34
CA ALA A 38 73.55 5.13 -34.30
C ALA A 38 74.03 6.46 -33.69
N TRP A 39 73.68 6.73 -32.43
CA TRP A 39 74.14 7.90 -31.69
C TRP A 39 75.65 7.89 -31.46
N GLU A 40 76.21 6.73 -31.09
CA GLU A 40 77.66 6.59 -30.93
C GLU A 40 78.39 6.83 -32.26
N ARG A 41 77.87 6.27 -33.37
CA ARG A 41 78.43 6.49 -34.71
C ARG A 41 78.38 7.96 -35.10
N ALA A 42 77.26 8.64 -34.87
CA ALA A 42 77.12 10.07 -35.14
C ALA A 42 78.12 10.90 -34.32
N ALA A 43 78.33 10.57 -33.05
CA ALA A 43 79.31 11.22 -32.20
C ALA A 43 80.74 11.02 -32.73
N ARG A 44 81.12 9.79 -33.11
CA ARG A 44 82.43 9.47 -33.70
C ARG A 44 82.68 10.23 -34.99
N LEU A 45 81.70 10.27 -35.90
CA LEU A 45 81.78 11.01 -37.16
C LEU A 45 81.89 12.52 -36.93
N THR A 46 81.19 13.05 -35.92
CA THR A 46 81.27 14.48 -35.56
C THR A 46 82.66 14.84 -35.05
N VAL A 47 83.30 13.98 -34.25
CA VAL A 47 84.69 14.19 -33.80
C VAL A 47 85.64 14.15 -35.00
N LEU A 48 85.54 13.13 -35.85
CA LEU A 48 86.36 13.01 -37.05
C LEU A 48 86.25 14.25 -37.95
N ALA A 49 85.03 14.75 -38.18
CA ALA A 49 84.80 15.96 -38.97
C ALA A 49 85.52 17.17 -38.38
N LYS A 50 85.47 17.36 -37.05
CA LYS A 50 86.19 18.43 -36.35
C LYS A 50 87.71 18.28 -36.44
N ASP A 51 88.22 17.06 -36.31
CA ASP A 51 89.66 16.79 -36.44
C ASP A 51 90.16 17.09 -37.85
N MET A 52 89.40 16.70 -38.88
CA MET A 52 89.69 17.00 -40.27
C MET A 52 89.64 18.51 -40.55
N GLU A 53 88.67 19.23 -40.00
CA GLU A 53 88.56 20.68 -40.12
C GLU A 53 89.77 21.38 -39.47
N ALA A 54 90.18 20.94 -38.28
CA ALA A 54 91.35 21.46 -37.59
C ALA A 54 92.65 21.20 -38.36
N GLU A 55 92.83 20.00 -38.92
CA GLU A 55 93.99 19.68 -39.77
C GLU A 55 94.00 20.51 -41.04
N ALA A 56 92.87 20.67 -41.71
CA ALA A 56 92.74 21.52 -42.89
C ALA A 56 93.02 23.00 -42.56
N GLY A 57 92.71 23.45 -41.35
CA GLY A 57 93.09 24.76 -40.81
C GLY A 57 94.60 24.90 -40.63
N ARG A 58 95.24 23.95 -39.95
CA ARG A 58 96.71 23.91 -39.77
C ARG A 58 97.45 23.92 -41.10
N LEU A 59 97.03 23.10 -42.06
CA LEU A 59 97.63 23.05 -43.40
C LEU A 59 97.50 24.40 -44.12
N ARG A 60 96.36 25.09 -43.98
CA ARG A 60 96.16 26.44 -44.52
C ARG A 60 97.13 27.44 -43.89
N GLU A 61 97.30 27.42 -42.58
CA GLU A 61 98.27 28.30 -41.89
C GLU A 61 99.71 28.04 -42.34
N VAL A 62 100.10 26.77 -42.49
CA VAL A 62 101.42 26.42 -43.03
C VAL A 62 101.58 27.02 -44.43
N VAL A 63 100.58 26.86 -45.30
CA VAL A 63 100.62 27.41 -46.67
C VAL A 63 100.71 28.94 -46.68
N THR A 64 100.02 29.64 -45.79
CA THR A 64 100.09 31.12 -45.73
C THR A 64 101.42 31.66 -45.21
N THR A 65 102.17 30.88 -44.43
CA THR A 65 103.52 31.26 -43.97
C THR A 65 104.62 31.06 -45.01
N LEU A 66 104.34 30.31 -46.08
CA LEU A 66 105.29 30.13 -47.18
C LEU A 66 105.41 31.44 -47.97
N VAL A 67 106.65 31.88 -48.23
CA VAL A 67 106.91 33.02 -49.11
C VAL A 67 106.28 32.72 -50.48
N PRO A 68 105.48 33.64 -51.06
CA PRO A 68 104.91 33.44 -52.38
C PRO A 68 106.02 33.17 -53.39
N GLN A 69 106.06 31.95 -53.91
CA GLN A 69 107.02 31.59 -54.94
C GLN A 69 106.54 32.23 -56.24
N THR A 70 107.17 33.32 -56.66
CA THR A 70 106.72 34.10 -57.82
C THR A 70 107.13 33.48 -59.15
N TYR A 71 107.99 32.45 -59.14
CA TYR A 71 108.39 31.63 -60.30
C TYR A 71 108.78 32.42 -61.59
N GLU A 72 109.09 33.71 -61.49
CA GLU A 72 109.32 34.60 -62.63
C GLU A 72 110.60 34.27 -63.39
N THR A 73 111.55 33.58 -62.76
CA THR A 73 112.81 33.10 -63.36
C THR A 73 112.62 31.88 -64.26
N PHE A 74 111.43 31.29 -64.31
CA PHE A 74 111.13 30.17 -65.20
C PHE A 74 110.94 30.63 -66.66
N SER A 75 111.19 29.69 -67.59
CA SER A 75 110.89 29.92 -69.01
C SER A 75 109.39 30.19 -69.21
N ARG A 76 109.00 30.95 -70.25
CA ARG A 76 107.58 31.21 -70.59
C ARG A 76 106.74 29.92 -70.67
N ARG A 77 107.33 28.83 -71.16
CA ARG A 77 106.67 27.52 -71.25
C ARG A 77 106.37 26.92 -69.86
N ALA A 78 107.26 27.12 -68.90
CA ALA A 78 107.05 26.66 -67.52
C ALA A 78 106.04 27.55 -66.76
N GLN A 79 106.02 28.87 -67.01
CA GLN A 79 104.98 29.76 -66.46
C GLN A 79 103.58 29.44 -67.00
N TYR A 80 103.47 29.14 -68.30
CA TYR A 80 102.22 28.66 -68.90
C TYR A 80 101.75 27.34 -68.29
N LEU A 81 102.67 26.39 -68.07
CA LEU A 81 102.35 25.13 -67.41
C LEU A 81 101.86 25.33 -65.98
N LEU A 82 102.49 26.24 -65.23
CA LEU A 82 102.08 26.59 -63.86
C LEU A 82 100.66 27.16 -63.82
N ALA A 83 100.36 28.16 -64.67
CA ALA A 83 99.03 28.76 -64.73
C ALA A 83 97.95 27.71 -65.07
N LEU A 84 98.24 26.81 -66.02
CA LEU A 84 97.35 25.70 -66.35
C LEU A 84 97.14 24.76 -65.15
N THR A 85 98.20 24.43 -64.39
CA THR A 85 98.05 23.58 -63.20
C THR A 85 97.29 24.25 -62.05
N GLU A 86 97.35 25.58 -61.92
CA GLU A 86 96.57 26.32 -60.93
C GLU A 86 95.09 26.36 -61.29
N GLU A 87 94.77 26.55 -62.58
CA GLU A 87 93.41 26.45 -63.11
C GLU A 87 92.80 25.07 -62.87
N GLU A 88 93.54 24.00 -63.25
CA GLU A 88 93.13 22.61 -63.00
C GLU A 88 92.98 22.32 -61.50
N ALA A 89 93.84 22.88 -60.64
CA ALA A 89 93.73 22.69 -59.19
C ALA A 89 92.49 23.39 -58.61
N GLU A 90 92.13 24.59 -59.09
CA GLU A 90 90.90 25.26 -58.70
C GLU A 90 89.66 24.51 -59.21
N GLU A 91 89.69 24.01 -60.44
CA GLU A 91 88.60 23.20 -60.99
C GLU A 91 88.37 21.92 -60.19
N VAL A 92 89.45 21.20 -59.86
CA VAL A 92 89.39 19.99 -59.00
C VAL A 92 88.84 20.31 -57.61
N ARG A 93 89.27 21.43 -56.99
CA ARG A 93 88.75 21.85 -55.67
C ARG A 93 87.27 22.23 -55.75
N ALA A 94 86.86 22.94 -56.81
CA ALA A 94 85.47 23.32 -57.02
C ALA A 94 84.59 22.09 -57.23
N SER A 95 85.03 21.12 -58.05
CA SER A 95 84.33 19.84 -58.25
C SER A 95 84.18 19.09 -56.93
N ALA A 96 85.27 18.92 -56.18
CA ALA A 96 85.25 18.22 -54.90
C ALA A 96 84.31 18.87 -53.87
N ARG A 97 84.25 20.21 -53.82
CA ARG A 97 83.29 20.93 -52.95
C ARG A 97 81.84 20.72 -53.38
N ASN A 98 81.58 20.77 -54.69
CA ASN A 98 80.24 20.57 -55.23
C ASN A 98 79.75 19.12 -54.98
N GLU A 99 80.64 18.13 -55.17
CA GLU A 99 80.34 16.72 -54.87
C GLU A 99 80.06 16.50 -53.38
N ALA A 100 80.89 17.06 -52.49
CA ALA A 100 80.68 16.97 -51.05
C ALA A 100 79.36 17.63 -50.60
N GLN A 101 79.02 18.79 -51.18
CA GLN A 101 77.75 19.46 -50.91
C GLN A 101 76.57 18.62 -51.40
N ALA A 102 76.66 18.05 -52.61
CA ALA A 102 75.61 17.20 -53.16
C ALA A 102 75.37 15.93 -52.31
N GLU A 103 76.44 15.33 -51.77
CA GLU A 103 76.32 14.19 -50.88
C GLU A 103 75.70 14.57 -49.52
N ALA A 104 76.06 15.73 -48.96
CA ALA A 104 75.45 16.26 -47.75
C ALA A 104 73.95 16.56 -47.93
N ASP A 105 73.57 17.20 -49.04
CA ASP A 105 72.17 17.50 -49.36
C ASP A 105 71.35 16.22 -49.58
N ALA A 106 71.94 15.21 -50.24
CA ALA A 106 71.31 13.91 -50.43
C ALA A 106 71.09 13.17 -49.10
N ALA A 107 72.08 13.19 -48.20
CA ALA A 107 71.97 12.60 -46.87
C ALA A 107 70.89 13.30 -46.02
N GLN A 108 70.83 14.63 -46.08
CA GLN A 108 69.80 15.42 -45.37
C GLN A 108 68.39 15.10 -45.89
N ALA A 109 68.21 15.06 -47.22
CA ALA A 109 66.92 14.73 -47.82
C ALA A 109 66.45 13.31 -47.45
N GLU A 110 67.36 12.34 -47.39
CA GLU A 110 67.01 10.99 -46.96
C GLU A 110 66.66 10.90 -45.47
N ALA A 111 67.39 11.63 -44.62
CA ALA A 111 67.07 11.71 -43.18
C ALA A 111 65.69 12.34 -42.93
N GLU A 112 65.32 13.37 -43.69
CA GLU A 112 63.98 13.98 -43.63
C GLU A 112 62.89 13.00 -44.07
N ARG A 113 63.08 12.31 -45.20
CA ARG A 113 62.13 11.28 -45.67
C ARG A 113 61.93 10.17 -44.64
N LEU A 114 63.01 9.67 -44.05
CA LEU A 114 62.94 8.60 -43.05
C LEU A 114 62.18 9.07 -41.80
N ARG A 115 62.43 10.30 -41.36
CA ARG A 115 61.71 10.91 -40.23
C ARG A 115 60.22 11.07 -40.51
N ASP A 116 59.86 11.58 -41.69
CA ASP A 116 58.46 11.80 -42.05
C ASP A 116 57.71 10.48 -42.16
N LYS A 117 58.32 9.46 -42.77
CA LYS A 117 57.77 8.11 -42.83
C LYS A 117 57.57 7.50 -41.42
N ALA A 118 58.58 7.59 -40.56
CA ALA A 118 58.48 7.10 -39.18
C ALA A 118 57.37 7.82 -38.40
N ARG A 119 57.18 9.12 -38.65
CA ARG A 119 56.11 9.91 -38.04
C ARG A 119 54.73 9.48 -38.54
N GLU A 120 54.55 9.30 -39.85
CA GLU A 120 53.29 8.83 -40.43
C GLU A 120 52.90 7.45 -39.89
N GLU A 121 53.85 6.52 -39.83
CA GLU A 121 53.63 5.19 -39.24
C GLU A 121 53.24 5.28 -37.76
N ALA A 122 53.92 6.11 -36.97
CA ALA A 122 53.60 6.31 -35.55
C ALA A 122 52.22 6.94 -35.35
N ASP A 123 51.86 7.94 -36.16
CA ASP A 123 50.55 8.58 -36.11
C ASP A 123 49.43 7.62 -36.52
N GLY A 124 49.66 6.78 -37.54
CA GLY A 124 48.74 5.71 -37.94
C GLY A 124 48.52 4.69 -36.82
N LEU A 125 49.60 4.20 -36.20
CA LEU A 125 49.50 3.27 -35.07
C LEU A 125 48.75 3.86 -33.87
N ARG A 126 48.96 5.15 -33.59
CA ARG A 126 48.24 5.86 -32.54
C ARG A 126 46.75 5.98 -32.86
N ALA A 127 46.40 6.36 -34.08
CA ALA A 127 45.01 6.45 -34.51
C ALA A 127 44.29 5.09 -34.41
N ASP A 128 44.94 4.01 -34.86
CA ASP A 128 44.40 2.64 -34.76
C ASP A 128 44.24 2.17 -33.31
N ALA A 129 45.16 2.56 -32.41
CA ALA A 129 45.06 2.25 -30.99
C ALA A 129 43.91 3.04 -30.33
N GLU A 130 43.76 4.33 -30.65
CA GLU A 130 42.67 5.17 -30.16
C GLU A 130 41.30 4.66 -30.62
N GLU A 131 41.17 4.27 -31.89
CA GLU A 131 39.92 3.73 -32.43
C GLU A 131 39.55 2.40 -31.76
N ARG A 132 40.52 1.48 -31.60
CA ARG A 132 40.30 0.24 -30.85
C ARG A 132 39.88 0.49 -29.40
N ALA A 133 40.50 1.47 -28.73
CA ALA A 133 40.12 1.85 -27.37
C ALA A 133 38.68 2.38 -27.31
N ARG A 134 38.28 3.24 -28.26
CA ARG A 134 36.90 3.74 -28.38
C ARG A 134 35.90 2.60 -28.59
N GLN A 135 36.20 1.67 -29.49
CA GLN A 135 35.34 0.52 -29.76
C GLN A 135 35.17 -0.38 -28.52
N ILE A 136 36.25 -0.63 -27.78
CA ILE A 136 36.20 -1.40 -26.53
C ILE A 136 35.31 -0.69 -25.49
N LEU A 137 35.46 0.63 -25.33
CA LEU A 137 34.65 1.41 -24.39
C LEU A 137 33.17 1.42 -24.77
N LEU A 138 32.85 1.63 -26.05
CA LEU A 138 31.48 1.58 -26.55
C LEU A 138 30.84 0.20 -26.35
N ALA A 139 31.58 -0.88 -26.64
CA ALA A 139 31.10 -2.24 -26.41
C ALA A 139 30.89 -2.53 -24.92
N ALA A 140 31.79 -2.09 -24.05
CA ALA A 140 31.66 -2.24 -22.61
C ALA A 140 30.46 -1.45 -22.06
N GLN A 141 30.21 -0.25 -22.56
CA GLN A 141 29.06 0.56 -22.18
C GLN A 141 27.75 -0.09 -22.64
N ALA A 142 27.67 -0.55 -23.89
CA ALA A 142 26.50 -1.26 -24.41
C ALA A 142 26.18 -2.51 -23.59
N ALA A 143 27.19 -3.33 -23.27
CA ALA A 143 27.01 -4.51 -22.42
C ALA A 143 26.54 -4.16 -21.00
N ALA A 144 27.06 -3.07 -20.42
CA ALA A 144 26.63 -2.61 -19.10
C ALA A 144 25.18 -2.10 -19.11
N ASP A 145 24.77 -1.40 -20.17
CA ASP A 145 23.40 -0.89 -20.31
C ASP A 145 22.39 -2.02 -20.57
N GLU A 146 22.77 -3.03 -21.36
CA GLU A 146 21.98 -4.25 -21.56
C GLU A 146 21.76 -5.01 -20.24
N ALA A 147 22.84 -5.27 -19.48
CA ALA A 147 22.74 -5.93 -18.18
C ALA A 147 21.86 -5.16 -17.18
N ARG A 148 21.91 -3.82 -17.20
CA ARG A 148 21.02 -2.98 -16.38
C ARG A 148 19.57 -3.05 -16.83
N ALA A 149 19.31 -3.09 -18.13
CA ALA A 149 17.97 -3.19 -18.68
C ALA A 149 17.34 -4.54 -18.33
N GLU A 150 18.09 -5.63 -18.47
CA GLU A 150 17.70 -6.99 -18.09
C GLU A 150 17.35 -7.07 -16.61
N ALA A 151 18.26 -6.66 -15.72
CA ALA A 151 18.02 -6.69 -14.28
C ALA A 151 16.80 -5.84 -13.85
N ARG A 152 16.56 -4.71 -14.51
CA ARG A 152 15.35 -3.89 -14.27
C ARG A 152 14.08 -4.57 -14.76
N GLY A 153 14.16 -5.28 -15.89
CA GLY A 153 13.09 -6.09 -16.45
C GLY A 153 12.67 -7.19 -15.48
N GLU A 154 13.64 -8.00 -15.05
CA GLU A 154 13.43 -9.09 -14.08
C GLU A 154 12.83 -8.57 -12.77
N MET A 155 13.37 -7.49 -12.21
CA MET A 155 12.84 -6.90 -10.98
C MET A 155 11.39 -6.41 -11.15
N LYS A 156 11.05 -5.86 -12.32
CA LYS A 156 9.68 -5.42 -12.62
C LYS A 156 8.73 -6.60 -12.76
N GLU A 157 9.17 -7.69 -13.39
CA GLU A 157 8.41 -8.93 -13.53
C GLU A 157 8.14 -9.57 -12.17
N GLN A 158 9.18 -9.82 -11.37
CA GLN A 158 9.06 -10.37 -10.01
C GLN A 158 8.13 -9.52 -9.13
N ARG A 159 8.27 -8.19 -9.18
CA ARG A 159 7.35 -7.30 -8.45
C ARG A 159 5.92 -7.43 -8.98
N GLY A 160 5.75 -7.57 -10.28
CA GLY A 160 4.45 -7.81 -10.91
C GLY A 160 3.79 -9.10 -10.43
N GLU A 161 4.55 -10.19 -10.37
CA GLU A 161 4.11 -11.49 -9.86
C GLU A 161 3.70 -11.42 -8.39
N VAL A 162 4.56 -10.87 -7.52
CA VAL A 162 4.28 -10.72 -6.09
C VAL A 162 3.03 -9.88 -5.86
N MET A 163 2.90 -8.74 -6.56
CA MET A 163 1.71 -7.89 -6.45
C MET A 163 0.46 -8.53 -7.07
N GLY A 164 0.62 -9.40 -8.06
CA GLY A 164 -0.44 -10.23 -8.62
C GLY A 164 -0.96 -11.23 -7.59
N ALA A 165 -0.07 -12.03 -7.02
CA ALA A 165 -0.37 -13.01 -5.99
C ALA A 165 -1.00 -12.36 -4.74
N TRP A 166 -0.50 -11.20 -4.32
CA TRP A 166 -1.08 -10.47 -3.19
C TRP A 166 -2.50 -9.99 -3.47
N ARG A 167 -2.77 -9.42 -4.66
CA ARG A 167 -4.13 -9.02 -5.05
C ARG A 167 -5.08 -10.21 -5.12
N GLU A 168 -4.61 -11.34 -5.60
CA GLU A 168 -5.40 -12.56 -5.64
C GLU A 168 -5.75 -13.06 -4.24
N MET A 169 -4.77 -13.13 -3.33
CA MET A 169 -4.99 -13.50 -1.94
C MET A 169 -5.98 -12.56 -1.25
N ARG A 170 -5.85 -11.25 -1.50
CA ARG A 170 -6.79 -10.26 -0.98
C ARG A 170 -8.22 -10.52 -1.47
N ARG A 171 -8.41 -10.74 -2.78
CA ARG A 171 -9.74 -11.06 -3.34
C ARG A 171 -10.32 -12.33 -2.72
N ARG A 172 -9.51 -13.37 -2.52
CA ARG A 172 -9.97 -14.61 -1.87
C ARG A 172 -10.38 -14.36 -0.42
N ALA A 173 -9.60 -13.57 0.32
CA ALA A 173 -9.92 -13.20 1.70
C ALA A 173 -11.22 -12.37 1.79
N GLU A 174 -11.39 -11.39 0.91
CA GLU A 174 -12.63 -10.61 0.80
C GLU A 174 -13.83 -11.51 0.45
N GLY A 175 -13.65 -12.47 -0.46
CA GLY A 175 -14.67 -13.47 -0.79
C GLY A 175 -15.06 -14.36 0.41
N MET A 176 -14.07 -14.90 1.13
CA MET A 176 -14.31 -15.70 2.34
C MET A 176 -15.03 -14.89 3.43
N LEU A 177 -14.69 -13.61 3.59
CA LEU A 177 -15.38 -12.73 4.54
C LEU A 177 -16.84 -12.51 4.14
N ALA A 178 -17.12 -12.24 2.85
CA ALA A 178 -18.49 -12.08 2.36
C ALA A 178 -19.32 -13.36 2.52
N GLU A 179 -18.73 -14.53 2.29
CA GLU A 179 -19.39 -15.82 2.53
C GLU A 179 -19.74 -15.99 4.02
N LEU A 180 -18.80 -15.71 4.92
CA LEU A 180 -19.05 -15.77 6.37
C LEU A 180 -20.13 -14.78 6.81
N GLU A 181 -20.11 -13.54 6.30
CA GLU A 181 -21.14 -12.54 6.58
C GLU A 181 -22.52 -13.01 6.10
N GLY A 182 -22.59 -13.61 4.90
CA GLY A 182 -23.81 -14.20 4.35
C GLY A 182 -24.34 -15.36 5.19
N GLU A 183 -23.47 -16.28 5.62
CA GLU A 183 -23.85 -17.39 6.52
C GLU A 183 -24.40 -16.87 7.85
N GLN A 184 -23.75 -15.87 8.45
CA GLN A 184 -24.22 -15.29 9.71
C GLN A 184 -25.56 -14.57 9.51
N ALA A 185 -25.72 -13.80 8.44
CA ALA A 185 -26.99 -13.15 8.12
C ALA A 185 -28.12 -14.17 7.95
N GLY A 186 -27.88 -15.29 7.25
CA GLY A 186 -28.88 -16.36 7.09
C GLY A 186 -29.23 -17.07 8.41
N ARG A 187 -28.25 -17.23 9.31
CA ARG A 187 -28.51 -17.73 10.68
C ARG A 187 -29.37 -16.75 11.48
N TRP A 188 -29.07 -15.46 11.41
CA TRP A 188 -29.86 -14.42 12.07
C TRP A 188 -31.29 -14.36 11.55
N GLU A 189 -31.49 -14.36 10.22
CA GLU A 189 -32.82 -14.39 9.63
C GLU A 189 -33.62 -15.64 10.07
N THR A 190 -32.94 -16.77 10.23
CA THR A 190 -33.58 -18.00 10.73
C THR A 190 -34.00 -17.87 12.19
N VAL A 191 -33.14 -17.33 13.04
CA VAL A 191 -33.46 -17.07 14.45
C VAL A 191 -34.59 -16.05 14.59
N GLU A 192 -34.55 -14.95 13.82
CA GLU A 192 -35.59 -13.93 13.81
C GLU A 192 -36.95 -14.51 13.39
N ARG A 193 -36.97 -15.36 12.36
CA ARG A 193 -38.20 -16.03 11.92
C ARG A 193 -38.76 -16.97 12.99
N GLU A 194 -37.91 -17.79 13.61
CA GLU A 194 -38.34 -18.67 14.70
C GLU A 194 -38.87 -17.88 15.91
N LEU A 195 -38.25 -16.74 16.22
CA LEU A 195 -38.72 -15.85 17.29
C LEU A 195 -40.07 -15.24 16.93
N ALA A 196 -40.23 -14.69 15.72
CA ALA A 196 -41.49 -14.14 15.26
C ALA A 196 -42.63 -15.18 15.23
N GLU A 197 -42.33 -16.42 14.83
CA GLU A 197 -43.28 -17.53 14.88
C GLU A 197 -43.69 -17.88 16.32
N ARG A 198 -42.74 -17.93 17.26
CA ARG A 198 -43.02 -18.17 18.69
C ARG A 198 -43.81 -17.03 19.31
N GLU A 199 -43.46 -15.78 19.01
CA GLU A 199 -44.18 -14.59 19.47
C GLU A 199 -45.62 -14.60 18.95
N GLY A 200 -45.82 -14.83 17.65
CA GLY A 200 -47.16 -14.94 17.07
C GLY A 200 -48.00 -16.08 17.65
N ALA A 201 -47.40 -17.24 17.93
CA ALA A 201 -48.08 -18.35 18.58
C ALA A 201 -48.48 -18.00 20.03
N PHE A 202 -47.59 -17.35 20.78
CA PHE A 202 -47.88 -16.89 22.14
C PHE A 202 -48.97 -15.82 22.17
N GLU A 203 -48.94 -14.84 21.26
CA GLU A 203 -49.98 -13.84 21.12
C GLU A 203 -51.35 -14.46 20.79
N ALA A 204 -51.38 -15.47 19.91
CA ALA A 204 -52.60 -16.20 19.58
C ALA A 204 -53.17 -16.97 20.79
N GLU A 205 -52.33 -17.70 21.53
CA GLU A 205 -52.74 -18.41 22.76
C GLU A 205 -53.23 -17.43 23.83
N HIS A 206 -52.54 -16.30 24.00
CA HIS A 206 -52.95 -15.25 24.93
C HIS A 206 -54.29 -14.63 24.54
N ALA A 207 -54.51 -14.34 23.26
CA ALA A 207 -55.77 -13.80 22.75
C ALA A 207 -56.92 -14.80 22.96
N GLU A 208 -56.70 -16.09 22.70
CA GLU A 208 -57.69 -17.15 22.95
C GLU A 208 -58.06 -17.23 24.44
N ARG A 209 -57.06 -17.31 25.33
CA ARG A 209 -57.30 -17.33 26.78
C ARG A 209 -58.01 -16.09 27.29
N THR A 210 -57.65 -14.93 26.76
CA THR A 210 -58.30 -13.65 27.09
C THR A 210 -59.77 -13.69 26.66
N ALA A 211 -60.06 -14.13 25.42
CA ALA A 211 -61.43 -14.25 24.93
C ALA A 211 -62.28 -15.24 25.76
N VAL A 212 -61.69 -16.37 26.18
CA VAL A 212 -62.36 -17.34 27.08
C VAL A 212 -62.62 -16.72 28.45
N ALA A 213 -61.64 -16.03 29.03
CA ALA A 213 -61.78 -15.37 30.32
C ALA A 213 -62.82 -14.23 30.29
N GLU A 214 -62.84 -13.42 29.24
CA GLU A 214 -63.84 -12.37 29.01
C GLU A 214 -65.24 -12.97 28.84
N ALA A 215 -65.39 -14.06 28.06
CA ALA A 215 -66.67 -14.74 27.91
C ALA A 215 -67.17 -15.32 29.25
N ALA A 216 -66.28 -15.94 30.03
CA ALA A 216 -66.60 -16.44 31.37
C ALA A 216 -66.95 -15.31 32.35
N LEU A 217 -66.28 -14.15 32.25
CA LEU A 217 -66.61 -12.96 33.04
C LEU A 217 -68.03 -12.47 32.69
N VAL A 218 -68.36 -12.34 31.41
CA VAL A 218 -69.70 -11.94 30.96
C VAL A 218 -70.77 -12.93 31.43
N GLU A 219 -70.49 -14.23 31.42
CA GLU A 219 -71.40 -15.26 31.96
C GLU A 219 -71.54 -15.14 33.48
N ALA A 220 -70.45 -14.94 34.21
CA ALA A 220 -70.45 -14.71 35.65
C ALA A 220 -71.24 -13.43 36.02
N GLU A 221 -71.06 -12.34 35.28
CA GLU A 221 -71.82 -11.09 35.45
C GLU A 221 -73.33 -11.31 35.22
N ARG A 222 -73.70 -12.10 34.19
CA ARG A 222 -75.11 -12.45 33.94
C ARG A 222 -75.71 -13.30 35.05
N THR A 223 -75.00 -14.33 35.51
CA THR A 223 -75.48 -15.19 36.61
C THR A 223 -75.57 -14.42 37.92
N PHE A 224 -74.60 -13.52 38.18
CA PHE A 224 -74.65 -12.60 39.31
C PHE A 224 -75.88 -11.68 39.24
N ALA A 225 -76.11 -11.03 38.09
CA ALA A 225 -77.29 -10.17 37.90
C ALA A 225 -78.61 -10.95 38.09
N GLN A 226 -78.71 -12.17 37.56
CA GLN A 226 -79.88 -13.04 37.78
C GLN A 226 -80.06 -13.42 39.26
N ALA A 227 -78.98 -13.73 39.96
CA ALA A 227 -79.02 -14.05 41.39
C ALA A 227 -79.41 -12.82 42.22
N GLU A 228 -78.93 -11.63 41.86
CA GLU A 228 -79.31 -10.36 42.47
C GLU A 228 -80.80 -10.06 42.24
N GLU A 229 -81.31 -10.23 41.02
CA GLU A 229 -82.75 -10.10 40.72
C GLU A 229 -83.59 -11.11 41.50
N TYR A 230 -83.16 -12.38 41.58
CA TYR A 230 -83.85 -13.41 42.36
C TYR A 230 -83.85 -13.09 43.86
N ALA A 231 -82.71 -12.64 44.41
CA ALA A 231 -82.60 -12.22 45.81
C ALA A 231 -83.49 -11.01 46.09
N ARG A 232 -83.53 -10.03 45.18
CA ARG A 232 -84.41 -8.87 45.26
C ARG A 232 -85.88 -9.28 45.24
N HIS A 233 -86.31 -10.13 44.30
CA HIS A 233 -87.68 -10.64 44.26
C HIS A 233 -88.03 -11.51 45.47
N GLY A 234 -87.09 -12.32 45.96
CA GLY A 234 -87.25 -13.07 47.20
C GLY A 234 -87.43 -12.16 48.41
N GLN A 235 -86.66 -11.08 48.49
CA GLN A 235 -86.80 -10.06 49.54
C GLN A 235 -88.12 -9.29 49.40
N GLU A 236 -88.48 -8.81 48.22
CA GLU A 236 -89.78 -8.18 47.94
C GLU A 236 -90.95 -9.12 48.29
N GLY A 237 -90.83 -10.41 47.96
CA GLY A 237 -91.80 -11.45 48.31
C GLY A 237 -91.89 -11.70 49.81
N ALA A 238 -90.77 -11.74 50.53
CA ALA A 238 -90.73 -11.87 51.99
C ALA A 238 -91.32 -10.62 52.68
N GLU A 239 -91.04 -9.43 52.17
CA GLU A 239 -91.62 -8.17 52.65
C GLU A 239 -93.14 -8.14 52.42
N ALA A 240 -93.62 -8.61 51.26
CA ALA A 240 -95.05 -8.74 50.97
C ALA A 240 -95.73 -9.77 51.89
N GLN A 241 -95.13 -10.94 52.09
CA GLN A 241 -95.65 -11.96 53.03
C GLN A 241 -95.64 -11.46 54.48
N ALA A 242 -94.61 -10.74 54.90
CA ALA A 242 -94.56 -10.11 56.21
C ALA A 242 -95.67 -9.06 56.36
N ALA A 243 -95.93 -8.24 55.32
CA ALA A 243 -97.02 -7.28 55.30
C ALA A 243 -98.40 -7.98 55.38
N ASP A 244 -98.60 -9.08 54.64
CA ASP A 244 -99.83 -9.88 54.69
C ASP A 244 -100.03 -10.56 56.05
N LEU A 245 -98.98 -11.14 56.64
CA LEU A 245 -99.03 -11.70 58.00
C LEU A 245 -99.36 -10.63 59.04
N LEU A 246 -98.77 -9.45 58.93
CA LEU A 246 -99.09 -8.30 59.79
C LEU A 246 -100.54 -7.85 59.59
N ALA A 247 -101.05 -7.86 58.35
CA ALA A 247 -102.45 -7.54 58.07
C ALA A 247 -103.40 -8.60 58.64
N GLN A 248 -103.08 -9.89 58.53
CA GLN A 248 -103.85 -10.99 59.15
C GLN A 248 -103.81 -10.90 60.67
N ALA A 249 -102.65 -10.59 61.26
CA ALA A 249 -102.50 -10.38 62.69
C ALA A 249 -103.35 -9.20 63.18
N ARG A 250 -103.37 -8.08 62.44
CA ARG A 250 -104.28 -6.95 62.70
C ARG A 250 -105.75 -7.33 62.55
N MET A 251 -106.10 -8.13 61.54
CA MET A 251 -107.48 -8.59 61.37
C MET A 251 -107.90 -9.52 62.52
N GLN A 252 -107.00 -10.35 63.04
CA GLN A 252 -107.26 -11.15 64.24
C GLN A 252 -107.30 -10.32 65.51
N GLU A 253 -106.44 -9.30 65.63
CA GLU A 253 -106.50 -8.31 66.70
C GLU A 253 -107.86 -7.61 66.69
N GLU A 254 -108.32 -7.10 65.55
CA GLU A 254 -109.64 -6.48 65.38
C GLU A 254 -110.78 -7.44 65.68
N ARG A 255 -110.67 -8.71 65.26
CA ARG A 255 -111.68 -9.74 65.56
C ARG A 255 -111.75 -10.02 67.05
N THR A 256 -110.59 -10.16 67.69
CA THR A 256 -110.48 -10.36 69.13
C THR A 256 -111.02 -9.14 69.88
N ALA A 257 -110.71 -7.92 69.43
CA ALA A 257 -111.24 -6.67 69.97
C ALA A 257 -112.76 -6.57 69.84
N ARG A 258 -113.35 -6.98 68.72
CA ARG A 258 -114.81 -7.04 68.55
C ARG A 258 -115.44 -8.14 69.40
N GLU A 259 -114.77 -9.27 69.59
CA GLU A 259 -115.22 -10.35 70.50
C GLU A 259 -115.14 -9.91 71.96
N THR A 260 -114.11 -9.16 72.38
CA THR A 260 -114.05 -8.56 73.72
C THR A 260 -115.03 -7.42 73.89
N GLU A 261 -115.27 -6.57 72.89
CA GLU A 261 -116.34 -5.56 72.94
C GLU A 261 -117.72 -6.20 73.06
N ARG A 262 -117.98 -7.32 72.37
CA ARG A 262 -119.24 -8.07 72.48
C ARG A 262 -119.41 -8.68 73.87
N MET A 263 -118.35 -9.31 74.42
CA MET A 263 -118.38 -9.80 75.80
C MET A 263 -118.55 -8.67 76.82
N LEU A 264 -117.95 -7.50 76.59
CA LEU A 264 -118.12 -6.33 77.47
C LEU A 264 -119.56 -5.81 77.40
N ARG A 265 -120.19 -5.75 76.23
CA ARG A 265 -121.62 -5.39 76.10
C ARG A 265 -122.54 -6.41 76.77
N GLU A 266 -122.30 -7.71 76.59
CA GLU A 266 -123.06 -8.77 77.27
C GLU A 266 -122.90 -8.68 78.81
N HIS A 267 -121.71 -8.32 79.30
CA HIS A 267 -121.47 -8.09 80.72
C HIS A 267 -122.10 -6.79 81.24
N GLU A 268 -122.22 -5.75 80.41
CA GLU A 268 -122.87 -4.48 80.74
C GLU A 268 -124.39 -4.65 80.81
N GLU A 269 -124.99 -5.39 79.86
CA GLU A 269 -126.41 -5.79 79.87
C GLU A 269 -126.75 -6.65 81.10
N ALA A 270 -125.90 -7.61 81.48
CA ALA A 270 -126.07 -8.41 82.70
C ALA A 270 -125.96 -7.56 83.99
N ARG A 271 -125.19 -6.46 83.95
CA ARG A 271 -125.02 -5.52 85.07
C ARG A 271 -126.23 -4.58 85.20
N GLU A 272 -126.84 -4.20 84.09
CA GLU A 272 -128.07 -3.40 84.05
C GLU A 272 -129.29 -4.22 84.52
N GLU A 273 -129.41 -5.49 84.12
CA GLU A 273 -130.46 -6.39 84.65
C GLU A 273 -130.33 -6.63 86.16
N MET A 274 -129.10 -6.78 86.67
CA MET A 274 -128.85 -6.97 88.10
C MET A 274 -129.09 -5.68 88.91
N ASN A 275 -128.81 -4.51 88.33
CA ASN A 275 -129.14 -3.21 88.93
C ASN A 275 -130.64 -2.91 88.92
N ALA A 276 -131.38 -3.30 87.88
CA ALA A 276 -132.84 -3.20 87.83
C ALA A 276 -133.50 -4.09 88.90
N THR A 277 -132.98 -5.30 89.09
CA THR A 277 -133.43 -6.24 90.14
C THR A 277 -133.13 -5.70 91.55
N MET A 278 -131.94 -5.11 91.75
CA MET A 278 -131.58 -4.48 93.03
C MET A 278 -132.36 -3.18 93.30
N ALA A 279 -132.74 -2.41 92.27
CA ALA A 279 -133.61 -1.25 92.42
C ALA A 279 -135.05 -1.65 92.81
N HIS A 280 -135.56 -2.75 92.26
CA HIS A 280 -136.88 -3.28 92.62
C HIS A 280 -136.93 -3.81 94.06
N ILE A 281 -135.86 -4.46 94.53
CA ILE A 281 -135.74 -4.91 95.93
C ILE A 281 -135.52 -3.72 96.89
N ARG A 282 -134.77 -2.68 96.49
CA ARG A 282 -134.57 -1.45 97.29
C ARG A 282 -135.87 -0.67 97.48
N ASN A 283 -136.77 -0.67 96.48
CA ASN A 283 -138.07 0.00 96.59
C ASN A 283 -139.07 -0.80 97.45
N SER A 284 -139.02 -2.14 97.39
CA SER A 284 -139.86 -3.02 98.22
C SER A 284 -139.43 -3.10 99.70
N LEU A 285 -138.18 -2.76 100.04
CA LEU A 285 -137.71 -2.65 101.43
C LEU A 285 -137.82 -1.24 102.03
N ALA A 286 -137.96 -0.19 101.20
CA ALA A 286 -138.26 1.17 101.65
C ALA A 286 -139.71 1.34 102.16
N THR A 287 -140.60 0.38 101.88
CA THR A 287 -142.01 0.40 102.26
C THR A 287 -142.29 -0.12 103.67
N LEU A 288 -141.28 -0.55 104.44
CA LEU A 288 -141.49 -1.14 105.78
C LEU A 288 -140.81 -0.44 106.96
N THR A 289 -140.20 0.74 106.79
CA THR A 289 -140.04 1.75 107.87
C THR A 289 -139.50 3.06 107.28
N GLY A 290 -140.36 4.08 107.10
CA GLY A 290 -139.94 5.40 106.62
C GLY A 290 -139.20 6.25 107.66
N ARG A 291 -138.20 7.04 107.23
CA ARG A 291 -138.22 8.53 107.20
C ARG A 291 -136.81 9.17 107.12
N ALA A 292 -136.65 9.99 106.07
CA ALA A 292 -135.83 11.21 105.87
C ALA A 292 -134.28 11.21 105.90
N ALA A 293 -133.74 11.46 104.69
CA ALA A 293 -132.91 12.61 104.24
C ALA A 293 -131.46 12.84 104.74
N ALA A 294 -130.54 12.92 103.76
CA ALA A 294 -129.63 14.05 103.42
C ALA A 294 -128.40 13.50 102.66
N GLU A 295 -128.29 13.66 101.33
CA GLU A 295 -127.74 14.81 100.56
C GLU A 295 -126.20 14.92 100.60
N GLY A 296 -125.63 14.82 99.39
CA GLY A 296 -124.21 14.86 99.02
C GLY A 296 -124.04 14.31 97.61
#